data_AF-A0A099K7R0-F1
#
_entry.id   AF-A0A099K7R0-F1
#
_cell.length_a   1.000
_cell.length_b   1.000
_cell.length_c   1.000
_cell.angle_alpha   90.00
_cell.angle_beta   90.00
_cell.angle_gamma   90.00
#
_symmetry.space_group_name_H-M   'P 1'
#
loop_
_entity.id
_entity.type
_entity.pdbx_description
1 polymer ?
#
loop_
_entity_poly.entity_id
_entity_poly.type
_entity_poly.pdbx_seq_one_letter_code
_entity_poly.pdbx_strand_id
1 'polypeptide(L)' 'MKIENANQIHAALVRQGLSCRSWALLNGYNPRTVQKCIQLFAPDTGCKPKWGKISKQILSDLSKAIDFDLIGGSYD' A
#
# COMPACT_ATOMS: atom_id res chain seq x y z
N MET A 1 13.56 3.23 -5.96
CA MET A 1 13.27 1.77 -5.93
C MET A 1 12.07 1.54 -6.82
N LYS A 2 12.07 0.54 -7.71
CA LYS A 2 10.86 0.19 -8.48
C LYS A 2 10.02 -0.75 -7.63
N ILE A 3 8.80 -0.35 -7.29
CA ILE A 3 7.82 -1.21 -6.63
C ILE A 3 6.86 -1.67 -7.71
N GLU A 4 6.89 -2.96 -8.00
CA GLU A 4 6.10 -3.55 -9.09
C GLU A 4 5.07 -4.55 -8.56
N ASN A 5 5.33 -5.19 -7.42
CA ASN A 5 4.46 -6.22 -6.87
C ASN A 5 4.31 -6.11 -5.34
N ALA A 6 3.38 -6.89 -4.79
CA ALA A 6 3.09 -6.93 -3.36
C ALA A 6 4.34 -7.20 -2.48
N ASN A 7 5.27 -8.05 -2.95
CA ASN A 7 6.48 -8.37 -2.19
C ASN A 7 7.41 -7.16 -2.07
N GLN A 8 7.51 -6.32 -3.10
CA GLN A 8 8.30 -5.09 -3.05
C GLN A 8 7.69 -4.06 -2.08
N ILE A 9 6.35 -4.02 -1.98
CA ILE A 9 5.67 -3.18 -0.98
C ILE A 9 6.03 -3.65 0.44
N HIS A 10 5.99 -4.96 0.68
CA HIS A 10 6.42 -5.53 1.96
C HIS A 10 7.88 -5.24 2.27
N ALA A 11 8.77 -5.39 1.29
CA ALA A 11 10.19 -5.08 1.46
C ALA A 11 10.43 -3.60 1.77
N ALA A 12 9.67 -2.69 1.16
CA ALA A 12 9.77 -1.26 1.41
C ALA A 12 9.34 -0.90 2.85
N LEU A 13 8.26 -1.51 3.36
CA LEU A 13 7.88 -1.37 4.76
C LEU A 13 8.96 -1.89 5.71
N VAL A 14 9.57 -3.03 5.38
CA VAL A 14 10.65 -3.62 6.20
C VAL A 14 11.87 -2.70 6.24
N ARG A 15 12.20 -1.99 5.16
CA ARG A 15 13.26 -0.97 5.16
C ARG A 15 12.98 0.21 6.08
N GLN A 16 11.70 0.55 6.28
CA GLN A 16 11.24 1.52 7.28
C GLN A 16 11.23 0.96 8.71
N GLY A 17 11.68 -0.29 8.91
CA GLY A 17 11.64 -0.97 10.21
C GLY A 17 10.24 -1.47 10.60
N LEU A 18 9.30 -1.53 9.65
CA LEU A 18 7.91 -1.90 9.91
C LEU A 18 7.53 -3.19 9.15
N SER A 19 6.75 -4.04 9.79
CA SER A 19 6.02 -5.11 9.10
C SER A 19 4.69 -4.57 8.56
N CYS A 20 4.10 -5.23 7.56
CA CYS A 20 2.75 -4.90 7.09
C CYS A 20 1.72 -4.88 8.24
N ARG A 21 1.81 -5.85 9.15
CA ARG A 21 0.94 -5.92 10.32
C ARG A 21 1.16 -4.75 11.28
N SER A 22 2.41 -4.46 11.64
CA SER A 22 2.70 -3.37 12.59
C SER A 22 2.35 -2.02 11.99
N TRP A 23 2.64 -1.80 10.70
CA TRP A 23 2.21 -0.60 9.98
C TRP A 23 0.68 -0.45 9.99
N ALA A 24 -0.07 -1.52 9.71
CA ALA A 24 -1.53 -1.49 9.72
C ALA A 24 -2.07 -1.08 11.10
N LEU A 25 -1.54 -1.69 12.17
CA LEU A 25 -1.97 -1.41 13.54
C LEU A 25 -1.64 0.03 13.97
N LEU A 26 -0.45 0.53 13.62
CA LEU A 26 -0.03 1.91 13.92
C LEU A 26 -0.92 2.97 13.26
N ASN A 27 -1.45 2.66 12.07
CA ASN A 27 -2.32 3.55 11.31
C ASN A 27 -3.83 3.29 11.56
N GLY A 28 -4.17 2.43 12.54
CA GLY A 28 -5.58 2.13 12.88
C GLY A 28 -6.32 1.24 11.88
N TYR A 29 -5.60 0.57 10.98
CA TYR A 29 -6.17 -0.32 9.98
C TYR A 29 -6.19 -1.78 10.41
N ASN A 30 -7.14 -2.55 9.87
CA ASN A 30 -7.13 -4.00 10.02
C ASN A 30 -6.01 -4.62 9.16
N PRO A 31 -5.08 -5.41 9.73
CA PRO A 31 -3.98 -6.02 8.98
C PRO A 31 -4.41 -6.87 7.78
N ARG A 32 -5.54 -7.60 7.88
CA ARG A 32 -6.05 -8.40 6.76
C ARG A 32 -6.55 -7.52 5.63
N THR A 33 -7.17 -6.38 5.95
CA THR A 33 -7.62 -5.41 4.94
C THR A 33 -6.43 -4.80 4.21
N VAL A 34 -5.39 -4.40 4.94
CA VAL A 34 -4.15 -3.86 4.34
C VAL A 34 -3.48 -4.90 3.45
N GLN A 35 -3.32 -6.13 3.93
CA GLN A 35 -2.74 -7.22 3.15
C GLN A 35 -3.53 -7.48 1.85
N LYS A 36 -4.86 -7.51 1.94
CA LYS A 36 -5.73 -7.67 0.77
C LYS A 36 -5.61 -6.49 -0.21
N CYS A 37 -5.47 -5.26 0.30
CA CYS A 37 -5.24 -4.09 -0.56
C CYS A 37 -3.91 -4.17 -1.29
N ILE A 38 -2.83 -4.53 -0.59
CA ILE A 38 -1.50 -4.70 -1.20
C ILE A 38 -1.54 -5.78 -2.29
N GLN A 39 -2.23 -6.91 -2.05
CA GLN A 39 -2.33 -7.99 -3.04
C GLN A 39 -3.21 -7.65 -4.24
N LEU A 40 -4.29 -6.87 -4.06
CA LEU A 40 -5.24 -6.56 -5.13
C LEU A 40 -4.88 -5.34 -5.95
N PHE A 41 -4.09 -4.42 -5.39
CA PHE A 41 -3.79 -3.13 -6.00
C PHE A 41 -2.27 -2.90 -6.13
N ALA A 42 -1.47 -3.96 -6.02
CA ALA A 42 -0.07 -3.87 -6.39
C ALA A 42 0.06 -3.48 -7.87
N PRO A 43 1.12 -2.76 -8.28
CA PRO A 43 1.23 -2.21 -9.63
C PRO A 43 1.11 -3.27 -10.75
N ASP A 44 1.61 -4.48 -10.52
CA ASP A 44 1.54 -5.63 -11.43
C ASP A 44 0.12 -6.14 -11.70
N THR A 45 -0.81 -5.95 -10.76
CA THR A 45 -2.20 -6.39 -10.93
C THR A 45 -2.97 -5.57 -11.94
N GLY A 46 -2.51 -4.36 -12.28
CA GLY A 46 -3.21 -3.39 -13.12
C GLY A 46 -4.57 -2.95 -12.56
N CYS A 47 -4.92 -3.38 -11.35
CA CYS A 47 -6.21 -3.12 -10.73
C CYS A 47 -6.12 -1.81 -9.94
N LYS A 48 -7.02 -0.87 -10.24
CA LYS A 48 -7.19 0.36 -9.47
C LYS A 48 -8.38 0.21 -8.53
N PRO A 49 -8.29 0.66 -7.26
CA PRO A 49 -9.42 0.59 -6.34
C PRO A 49 -10.61 1.38 -6.89
N LYS A 50 -11.76 0.72 -7.04
CA LYS A 50 -13.03 1.40 -7.37
C LYS A 50 -13.36 2.38 -6.24
N TRP A 51 -13.74 3.61 -6.59
CA TRP A 51 -13.92 4.73 -5.67
C TRP A 51 -14.88 4.37 -4.51
N GLY A 52 -14.33 4.20 -3.30
CA GLY A 52 -15.10 3.73 -2.14
C GLY A 52 -14.30 3.55 -0.83
N LYS A 53 -13.86 4.66 -0.25
CA LYS A 53 -13.57 4.89 1.19
C LYS A 53 -12.30 4.33 1.84
N ILE A 54 -12.05 3.02 1.98
CA ILE A 54 -10.94 2.53 2.85
C ILE A 54 -9.67 2.16 2.07
N SER A 55 -9.80 1.43 0.96
CA SER A 55 -8.62 0.95 0.22
C SER A 55 -7.78 2.09 -0.35
N LYS A 56 -8.42 3.19 -0.80
CA LYS A 56 -7.72 4.39 -1.27
C LYS A 56 -6.95 5.09 -0.14
N GLN A 57 -7.54 5.16 1.04
CA GLN A 57 -6.90 5.75 2.22
C GLN A 57 -5.67 4.93 2.61
N ILE A 58 -5.84 3.60 2.72
CA ILE A 58 -4.74 2.66 2.98
C ILE A 58 -3.62 2.85 1.96
N LEU A 59 -3.93 2.83 0.66
CA LEU A 59 -2.91 2.99 -0.37
C LEU A 59 -2.24 4.37 -0.33
N SER A 60 -2.99 5.44 -0.04
CA SER A 60 -2.43 6.80 0.04
C SER A 60 -1.48 6.95 1.23
N ASP A 61 -1.87 6.45 2.39
CA ASP A 61 -1.03 6.49 3.58
C ASP A 61 0.18 5.56 3.42
N LEU A 62 -0.01 4.42 2.76
CA LEU A 62 1.06 3.47 2.48
C LEU A 62 2.05 4.05 1.49
N SER A 63 1.59 4.75 0.44
CA SER A 63 2.44 5.50 -0.49
C SER A 63 3.33 6.51 0.24
N LYS A 64 2.78 7.27 1.20
CA LYS A 64 3.55 8.21 2.03
C LYS A 64 4.57 7.50 2.90
N ALA A 65 4.19 6.35 3.48
CA ALA A 65 5.05 5.59 4.37
C ALA A 65 6.26 4.97 3.66
N ILE A 66 6.14 4.61 2.39
CA ILE A 66 7.23 3.99 1.61
C ILE A 66 7.86 4.94 0.58
N ASP A 67 7.44 6.21 0.57
CA ASP A 67 7.86 7.25 -0.36
C ASP A 67 7.75 6.81 -1.84
N PHE A 68 6.60 6.22 -2.19
CA PHE A 68 6.34 5.70 -3.54
C PHE A 68 4.87 5.80 -3.89
N ASP A 69 4.55 6.30 -5.09
CA ASP A 69 3.15 6.36 -5.53
C ASP A 69 2.59 5.00 -5.96
N LEU A 70 1.79 4.39 -5.09
CA LEU A 70 1.05 3.15 -5.36
C LEU A 70 -0.32 3.37 -6.02
N ILE A 71 -0.84 4.60 -6.05
CA ILE A 71 -2.18 4.87 -6.59
C ILE A 71 -2.10 5.09 -8.12
N GLY A 72 -0.90 5.32 -8.65
CA GLY A 72 -0.69 5.56 -10.08
C GLY A 72 -1.40 6.84 -10.52
N GLY A 73 -1.28 7.87 -9.68
CA GLY A 73 -1.88 9.17 -9.87
C GLY A 73 -0.78 10.20 -9.87
N SER A 74 -0.40 10.64 -11.07
CA SER A 74 0.07 12.02 -11.25
C SER A 74 -0.90 12.91 -10.49
N TYR A 75 -0.43 13.60 -9.44
CA TYR A 75 -1.12 14.79 -8.97
C TYR A 75 -0.91 15.84 -10.06
N ASP A 76 -1.84 15.91 -11.01
CA ASP A 76 -2.05 17.05 -11.90
C ASP A 76 -3.55 17.30 -12.02
#